data_AF-A0A372KPI4-F1
#
_entry.id   AF-A0A372KPI4-F1
#
_cell.length_a   1.000
_cell.length_b   1.000
_cell.length_c   1.000
_cell.angle_alpha   90.00
_cell.angle_beta   90.00
_cell.angle_gamma   90.00
#
_symmetry.space_group_name_H-M   'P 1'
#
loop_
_entity.id
_entity.type
_entity.pdbx_description
1 polymer ?
#
loop_
_entity_poly.entity_id
_entity_poly.type
_entity_poly.pdbx_seq_one_letter_code
_entity_poly.pdbx_strand_id
1 'polypeptide(L)'
;MLNKQEFNRKMRRARRLTEQVIQLKWEILSNDELLTPFKGINSTTLDEAINCYIDYGELPLSNHFDDFYEAYKRAYEEQYGE
;
A
#
# COMPACT_ATOMS: atom_id res chain seq x y z
N MET A 1 31.14 -3.91 9.66
CA MET A 1 30.56 -4.72 8.56
C MET A 1 29.79 -5.89 9.17
N LEU A 2 28.65 -6.28 8.60
CA LEU A 2 27.89 -7.46 9.06
C LEU A 2 28.67 -8.74 8.75
N ASN A 3 28.61 -9.73 9.63
CA ASN A 3 29.13 -11.06 9.29
C ASN A 3 28.16 -11.82 8.35
N LYS A 4 28.63 -12.89 7.72
CA LYS A 4 27.85 -13.69 6.76
C LYS A 4 26.52 -14.19 7.34
N GLN A 5 26.51 -14.63 8.60
CA GLN A 5 25.31 -15.14 9.26
C GLN A 5 24.29 -14.03 9.49
N GLU A 6 24.74 -12.86 9.96
CA GLU A 6 23.90 -11.69 10.16
C GLU A 6 23.32 -11.16 8.85
N PHE A 7 24.15 -11.07 7.81
CA PHE A 7 23.73 -10.66 6.48
C PHE A 7 22.62 -11.58 5.95
N ASN A 8 22.85 -12.90 5.96
CA ASN A 8 21.88 -13.88 5.49
C ASN A 8 20.58 -13.89 6.32
N ARG A 9 20.68 -13.69 7.65
CA ARG A 9 19.51 -13.56 8.52
C ARG A 9 18.68 -12.33 8.16
N LYS A 10 19.32 -11.17 7.94
CA LYS A 10 18.63 -9.95 7.54
C LYS A 10 17.98 -10.08 6.16
N MET A 11 18.67 -10.69 5.19
CA MET A 11 18.14 -10.97 3.85
C MET A 11 16.88 -11.83 3.90
N ARG A 12 16.90 -12.97 4.62
CA ARG A 12 15.73 -13.83 4.77
C ARG A 12 14.57 -13.13 5.47
N ARG A 13 14.87 -12.33 6.50
CA ARG A 13 13.83 -11.55 7.19
C ARG A 13 13.21 -10.51 6.27
N ALA A 14 14.02 -9.78 5.50
CA ALA A 14 13.54 -8.81 4.53
C ALA A 14 12.61 -9.47 3.50
N ARG A 15 13.03 -10.61 2.92
CA ARG A 15 12.19 -11.36 1.97
C ARG A 15 10.84 -11.75 2.56
N ARG A 16 10.81 -12.30 3.78
CA ARG A 16 9.57 -12.69 4.46
C ARG A 16 8.65 -11.48 4.72
N LEU A 17 9.23 -10.35 5.13
CA LEU A 17 8.45 -9.12 5.34
C LEU A 17 7.89 -8.58 4.03
N THR A 18 8.65 -8.62 2.94
CA THR A 18 8.18 -8.24 1.61
C THR A 18 7.00 -9.12 1.15
N GLU A 19 7.07 -10.43 1.38
CA GLU A 19 5.96 -11.35 1.06
C GLU A 19 4.69 -11.01 1.85
N GLN A 20 4.83 -10.68 3.15
CA GLN A 20 3.69 -10.23 3.97
C GLN A 20 3.11 -8.90 3.49
N VAL A 21 3.95 -7.94 3.11
CA VAL A 21 3.52 -6.66 2.55
C VAL A 21 2.74 -6.87 1.24
N ILE A 22 3.24 -7.74 0.35
CA ILE A 22 2.55 -8.07 -0.90
C ILE A 22 1.17 -8.65 -0.59
N GLN A 23 1.09 -9.62 0.33
CA GLN A 23 -0.19 -10.23 0.72
C GLN A 23 -1.17 -9.17 1.28
N LEU A 24 -0.71 -8.29 2.17
CA LEU A 24 -1.56 -7.23 2.72
C LEU A 24 -2.05 -6.25 1.65
N LYS A 25 -1.20 -5.89 0.66
CA LYS A 25 -1.61 -5.05 -0.48
C LYS A 25 -2.77 -5.71 -1.26
N TRP A 26 -2.70 -7.02 -1.49
CA TRP A 26 -3.78 -7.79 -2.13
C TRP A 26 -5.04 -7.93 -1.27
N GLU A 27 -4.90 -8.00 0.05
CA GLU A 27 -6.06 -8.06 0.95
C GLU A 27 -6.78 -6.71 1.08
N ILE A 28 -6.05 -5.60 0.92
CA ILE A 28 -6.62 -4.25 0.93
C ILE A 28 -7.33 -3.92 -0.38
N LEU A 29 -6.76 -4.33 -1.52
CA LEU A 29 -7.23 -3.94 -2.85
C LEU A 29 -7.89 -5.11 -3.59
N SER A 30 -9.19 -5.03 -3.83
CA SER A 30 -9.84 -5.86 -4.85
C SER A 30 -9.54 -5.32 -6.26
N ASN A 31 -9.74 -6.15 -7.31
CA ASN A 31 -9.37 -5.77 -8.69
C ASN A 31 -10.05 -4.48 -9.18
N ASP A 32 -11.26 -4.18 -8.71
CA ASP A 32 -12.04 -3.01 -9.16
C ASP A 32 -11.63 -1.71 -8.42
N GLU A 33 -10.95 -1.83 -7.27
CA GLU A 33 -10.49 -0.70 -6.44
C GLU A 33 -9.17 -0.10 -6.93
N LEU A 34 -8.47 -0.79 -7.84
CA LEU A 34 -7.15 -0.36 -8.32
C LEU A 34 -7.20 1.00 -9.02
N LEU A 35 -8.28 1.29 -9.75
CA LEU A 35 -8.43 2.52 -10.54
C LEU A 35 -9.16 3.63 -9.77
N THR A 36 -9.48 3.42 -8.48
CA THR A 36 -10.15 4.42 -7.67
C THR A 36 -9.33 5.70 -7.62
N PRO A 37 -9.89 6.86 -8.03
CA PRO A 37 -9.15 8.11 -8.01
C PRO A 37 -8.67 8.47 -6.61
N PHE A 38 -7.39 8.82 -6.51
CA PHE A 38 -6.74 9.25 -5.28
C PHE A 38 -5.84 10.47 -5.55
N LYS A 39 -5.61 11.31 -4.54
CA LYS A 39 -4.71 12.47 -4.68
C LYS A 39 -3.55 12.33 -3.71
N GLY A 40 -2.44 11.78 -4.20
CA GLY A 40 -1.15 11.77 -3.51
C GLY A 40 -0.13 12.69 -4.19
N ILE A 41 1.08 12.74 -3.62
CA ILE A 41 2.19 13.53 -4.18
C ILE A 41 2.63 12.97 -5.54
N ASN A 42 2.78 11.66 -5.63
CA ASN A 42 3.21 10.95 -6.84
C ASN A 42 2.22 9.87 -7.30
N SER A 43 0.94 10.02 -6.97
CA SER A 43 -0.10 9.03 -7.24
C SER A 43 -1.43 9.67 -7.57
N THR A 44 -2.14 9.05 -8.51
CA THR A 44 -3.46 9.47 -9.01
C THR A 44 -4.54 8.43 -8.77
N THR A 45 -4.15 7.22 -8.40
CA THR A 45 -5.03 6.11 -8.04
C THR A 45 -4.71 5.60 -6.65
N LEU A 46 -5.68 4.90 -6.04
CA LEU A 46 -5.55 4.34 -4.70
C LEU A 46 -4.44 3.28 -4.65
N ASP A 47 -4.26 2.49 -5.72
CA ASP A 47 -3.17 1.50 -5.80
C ASP A 47 -1.79 2.16 -5.83
N GLU A 48 -1.60 3.18 -6.68
CA GLU A 48 -0.37 3.96 -6.75
C GLU A 48 -0.05 4.58 -5.40
N ALA A 49 -1.06 5.14 -4.73
CA ALA A 49 -0.90 5.82 -3.46
C ALA A 49 -0.51 4.88 -2.31
N ILE A 50 -1.13 3.70 -2.23
CA ILE A 50 -0.77 2.66 -1.25
C ILE A 50 0.65 2.15 -1.51
N ASN A 51 1.03 1.96 -2.78
CA ASN A 51 2.40 1.60 -3.14
C ASN A 51 3.39 2.69 -2.72
N CYS A 52 3.11 3.96 -3.00
CA CYS A 52 3.94 5.10 -2.59
C CYS A 52 4.08 5.21 -1.07
N TYR A 53 3.00 5.01 -0.31
CA TYR A 53 3.04 5.01 1.14
C TYR A 53 3.93 3.90 1.70
N ILE A 54 3.77 2.67 1.20
CA ILE A 54 4.49 1.52 1.73
C ILE A 54 5.97 1.53 1.32
N ASP A 55 6.25 1.84 0.06
CA ASP A 55 7.60 1.69 -0.51
C ASP A 55 8.45 2.96 -0.32
N TYR A 56 7.83 4.14 -0.19
CA TYR A 56 8.52 5.43 -0.08
C TYR A 56 8.10 6.29 1.13
N GLY A 57 7.08 5.87 1.90
CA GLY A 57 6.61 6.62 3.08
C GLY A 57 5.80 7.88 2.74
N GLU A 58 5.34 8.02 1.50
CA GLU A 58 4.54 9.18 1.06
C GLU A 58 3.15 9.16 1.66
N LEU A 59 2.67 10.32 2.11
CA LEU A 59 1.30 10.49 2.58
C LEU A 59 0.41 11.11 1.50
N PRO A 60 -0.92 11.07 1.69
CA PRO A 60 -1.86 11.81 0.86
C PRO A 60 -1.55 13.31 0.90
N LEU A 61 -2.04 14.11 -0.05
CA LEU A 61 -1.75 15.55 -0.08
C LEU A 61 -2.18 16.29 1.20
N SER A 62 -3.18 15.76 1.89
CA SER A 62 -3.66 16.26 3.18
C SER A 62 -2.73 15.93 4.36
N ASN A 63 -1.76 15.03 4.17
CA ASN A 63 -0.97 14.35 5.20
C ASN A 63 -1.78 13.51 6.21
N HIS A 64 -3.05 13.22 5.93
CA HIS A 64 -3.89 12.40 6.79
C HIS A 64 -4.00 10.97 6.26
N PHE A 65 -3.64 9.99 7.10
CA PHE A 65 -3.71 8.57 6.74
C PHE A 65 -5.14 8.10 6.48
N ASP A 66 -6.13 8.67 7.17
CA ASP A 66 -7.54 8.29 7.03
C ASP A 66 -8.09 8.51 5.61
N ASP A 67 -7.46 9.36 4.81
CA ASP A 67 -7.84 9.58 3.40
C ASP A 67 -7.75 8.29 2.57
N PHE A 68 -6.82 7.37 2.90
CA PHE A 68 -6.76 6.06 2.25
C PHE A 68 -8.04 5.26 2.49
N TYR A 69 -8.57 5.29 3.72
CA TYR A 69 -9.79 4.59 4.08
C TYR A 69 -11.02 5.22 3.42
N GLU A 70 -11.11 6.55 3.37
CA GLU A 70 -12.23 7.22 2.70
C GLU A 70 -12.26 6.94 1.20
N ALA A 71 -11.09 6.85 0.55
CA ALA A 71 -10.99 6.44 -0.85
C ALA A 71 -11.41 4.99 -1.05
N TYR A 72 -10.91 4.08 -0.20
CA TYR A 72 -11.32 2.67 -0.21
C TYR A 72 -12.83 2.50 0.01
N LYS A 73 -13.38 3.16 1.03
CA LYS A 73 -14.81 3.11 1.37
C LYS A 73 -15.68 3.57 0.20
N ARG A 74 -15.28 4.66 -0.46
CA ARG A 74 -15.97 5.15 -1.66
C ARG A 74 -15.98 4.12 -2.79
N ALA A 75 -14.84 3.48 -3.04
CA ALA A 75 -14.74 2.42 -4.05
C ALA A 75 -15.69 1.26 -3.74
N TYR A 76 -15.72 0.84 -2.47
CA TYR A 76 -16.61 -0.22 -2.00
C TYR A 76 -18.09 0.17 -2.17
N GLU A 77 -18.47 1.40 -1.81
CA GLU A 77 -19.83 1.92 -2.00
C GLU A 77 -20.22 2.02 -3.49
N GLU A 78 -19.30 2.40 -4.37
CA GLU A 78 -19.57 2.45 -5.82
C GLU A 78 -19.77 1.06 -6.45
N GLN A 79 -19.09 0.04 -5.92
CA GLN A 79 -19.15 -1.32 -6.45
C GLN A 79 -20.32 -2.14 -5.87
N TYR A 80 -20.66 -1.92 -4.59
CA TYR A 80 -21.59 -2.75 -3.84
C TYR A 80 -22.77 -1.98 -3.21
N GLY A 81 -22.78 -0.66 -3.28
CA GLY A 81 -23.89 0.17 -2.81
C GLY A 81 -25.04 0.15 -3.79
N GLU A 82 -26.14 -0.50 -3.42
CA GLU A 82 -27.47 -0.33 -4.04
C GLU A 82 -28.12 1.01 -3.67
#